data_AF-A0A9D5N5I0-F1
#
_entry.id   AF-A0A9D5N5I0-F1
#
_cell.length_a   1.000
_cell.length_b   1.000
_cell.length_c   1.000
_cell.angle_alpha   90.00
_cell.angle_beta   90.00
_cell.angle_gamma   90.00
#
_symmetry.space_group_name_H-M   'P 1'
#
loop_
_entity.id
_entity.type
_entity.pdbx_description
1 polymer ?
#
loop_
_entity_poly.entity_id
_entity_poly.type
_entity_poly.pdbx_seq_one_letter_code
_entity_poly.pdbx_strand_id
1 'polypeptide(L)'
;MLFNVLLYALMIFMIFRMITTNRIVNRRRKVINVLRQVPDEQAFFEAADQLIQSESDPVIQAKTKVIRLWGLVYHNRMARFEEQLNELDINPLFAEKKGMINIEGDEDSFFYLLLAIPNMLYGHGEIEMIDKVMEKASTYKDKLEGQLNLAVAENCVKYYKKEDDLGETFFRNVDAGEYPGFRYSKQLIGIYKNICDTMLCRILADRNEDYSEFEVYAQNFANTGIGERWIKALGLDIKAPGDETQEEQETAEEVTEETEVPQIEHQEEPEPEIIDAEAVEPVKETEPEVTEVIEEAAETDKKEEAE
;
A
#
# COMPACT_ATOMS: atom_id res chain seq x y z
N MET A 1 -14.84 22.62 42.15
CA MET A 1 -14.61 23.43 40.94
C MET A 1 -13.53 22.84 40.03
N LEU A 2 -12.34 22.49 40.56
CA LEU A 2 -11.24 21.90 39.77
C LEU A 2 -11.65 20.61 39.01
N PHE A 3 -12.43 19.74 39.65
CA PHE A 3 -12.96 18.51 39.03
C PHE A 3 -13.91 18.78 37.85
N ASN A 4 -14.77 19.79 37.96
CA ASN A 4 -15.69 20.16 36.86
C ASN A 4 -14.91 20.77 35.69
N VAL A 5 -13.89 21.60 35.95
CA VAL A 5 -13.01 22.14 34.90
C VAL A 5 -12.27 21.02 34.17
N LEU A 6 -11.80 20.00 34.90
CA LEU A 6 -11.12 18.85 34.33
C LEU A 6 -12.06 17.99 33.45
N LEU A 7 -13.31 17.78 33.87
CA LEU A 7 -14.34 17.11 33.06
C LEU A 7 -14.70 17.87 31.78
N TYR A 8 -14.83 19.20 31.85
CA TYR A 8 -15.07 20.01 30.64
C TYR A 8 -13.89 19.96 29.67
N ALA A 9 -12.66 20.00 30.16
CA ALA A 9 -11.47 19.84 29.32
C ALA A 9 -11.42 18.46 28.63
N LEU A 10 -11.78 17.40 29.35
CA LEU A 10 -11.86 16.04 28.81
C LEU A 10 -12.95 15.91 27.73
N MET A 11 -14.14 16.49 27.96
CA MET A 11 -15.21 16.50 26.96
C MET A 11 -14.82 17.28 25.70
N ILE A 12 -14.19 18.45 25.85
CA ILE A 12 -13.72 19.25 24.70
C ILE A 12 -12.67 18.46 23.90
N PHE A 13 -11.74 17.79 24.59
CA PHE A 13 -10.76 16.91 23.96
C PHE A 13 -11.43 15.75 23.21
N MET A 14 -12.42 15.09 23.80
CA MET A 14 -13.16 14.00 23.15
C MET A 14 -13.95 14.48 21.93
N ILE A 15 -14.61 15.64 22.01
CA ILE A 15 -15.32 16.23 20.87
C ILE A 15 -14.34 16.56 19.74
N PHE A 16 -13.20 17.18 20.07
CA PHE A 16 -12.17 17.48 19.08
C PHE A 16 -11.64 16.21 18.43
N ARG A 17 -11.34 15.18 19.23
CA ARG A 17 -10.90 13.87 18.74
C ARG A 17 -11.95 13.23 17.82
N MET A 18 -13.22 13.24 18.22
CA MET A 18 -14.34 12.71 17.41
C MET A 18 -14.47 13.44 16.07
N ILE A 19 -14.37 14.77 16.05
CA ILE A 19 -14.40 15.57 14.82
C ILE A 19 -13.22 15.19 13.91
N THR A 20 -12.01 15.06 14.47
CA THR A 20 -10.84 14.67 13.68
C THR A 20 -10.97 13.26 13.10
N THR A 21 -11.46 12.30 13.87
CA THR A 21 -11.70 10.92 13.40
C THR A 21 -12.75 10.90 12.29
N ASN A 22 -13.89 11.57 12.49
CA ASN A 22 -14.94 11.65 11.47
C ASN A 22 -14.45 12.29 10.18
N ARG A 23 -13.59 13.31 10.26
CA ARG A 23 -12.99 13.93 9.07
C ARG A 23 -12.10 12.94 8.31
N ILE A 24 -11.27 12.16 9.00
CA ILE A 24 -10.41 11.13 8.39
C ILE A 24 -11.26 10.05 7.74
N VAL A 25 -12.29 9.56 8.43
CA VAL A 25 -13.21 8.53 7.90
C VAL A 25 -13.94 9.04 6.65
N ASN A 26 -14.47 10.26 6.69
CA ASN A 26 -15.16 10.87 5.55
C ASN A 26 -14.23 11.08 4.35
N ARG A 27 -12.98 11.52 4.59
CA ARG A 27 -11.94 11.63 3.55
C ARG A 27 -11.73 10.30 2.84
N ARG A 28 -11.50 9.22 3.60
CA ARG A 28 -11.31 7.87 3.06
C ARG A 28 -12.52 7.39 2.28
N ARG A 29 -13.74 7.55 2.83
CA ARG A 29 -14.98 7.11 2.18
C ARG A 29 -15.18 7.75 0.81
N LYS A 30 -14.90 9.06 0.66
CA LYS A 30 -15.02 9.76 -0.63
C LYS A 30 -14.12 9.15 -1.71
N VAL A 31 -12.85 8.89 -1.39
CA VAL A 31 -11.90 8.29 -2.33
C VAL A 31 -12.26 6.84 -2.65
N ILE A 32 -12.68 6.06 -1.64
CA ILE A 32 -13.15 4.67 -1.82
C ILE A 32 -14.37 4.62 -2.75
N ASN A 33 -15.29 5.58 -2.65
CA ASN A 33 -16.45 5.62 -3.54
C ASN A 33 -16.06 5.81 -5.01
N VAL A 34 -15.01 6.57 -5.30
CA VAL A 34 -14.45 6.69 -6.66
C VAL A 34 -13.82 5.36 -7.08
N LEU A 35 -13.03 4.72 -6.21
CA LEU A 35 -12.39 3.42 -6.50
C LEU A 35 -13.40 2.30 -6.81
N ARG A 36 -14.60 2.34 -6.22
CA ARG A 36 -15.65 1.35 -6.51
C ARG A 36 -16.17 1.44 -7.95
N GLN A 37 -16.01 2.58 -8.61
CA GLN A 37 -16.45 2.79 -9.99
C GLN A 37 -15.43 2.34 -11.03
N VAL A 38 -14.21 1.96 -10.62
CA VAL A 38 -13.10 1.61 -11.53
C VAL A 38 -13.45 0.60 -12.63
N PRO A 39 -14.33 -0.41 -12.43
CA PRO A 39 -14.70 -1.29 -13.53
C PRO A 39 -15.39 -0.59 -14.70
N ASP A 40 -16.15 0.48 -14.44
CA ASP A 40 -16.80 1.31 -15.46
C ASP A 40 -15.95 2.56 -15.72
N GLU A 41 -15.28 2.58 -16.87
CA GLU A 41 -14.36 3.65 -17.26
C GLU A 41 -15.01 5.04 -17.20
N GLN A 42 -16.23 5.17 -17.72
CA GLN A 42 -16.90 6.47 -17.80
C GLN A 42 -17.32 6.93 -16.41
N ALA A 43 -17.98 6.05 -15.65
CA ALA A 43 -18.42 6.37 -14.29
C ALA A 43 -17.23 6.71 -13.37
N PHE A 44 -16.10 6.00 -13.53
CA PHE A 44 -14.87 6.25 -12.79
C PHE A 44 -14.32 7.66 -13.05
N PHE A 45 -14.09 8.03 -14.32
CA PHE A 45 -13.51 9.33 -14.65
C PHE A 45 -14.44 10.48 -14.31
N GLU A 46 -15.75 10.33 -14.53
CA GLU A 46 -16.75 11.33 -14.13
C GLU A 46 -16.75 11.54 -12.61
N ALA A 47 -16.74 10.45 -11.82
CA ALA A 47 -16.70 10.54 -10.36
C ALA A 47 -15.39 11.16 -9.85
N ALA A 48 -14.25 10.81 -10.46
CA ALA A 48 -12.96 11.37 -10.12
C ALA A 48 -12.91 12.88 -10.43
N ASP A 49 -13.34 13.29 -11.63
CA ASP A 49 -13.37 14.69 -12.05
C ASP A 49 -14.32 15.52 -11.18
N GLN A 50 -15.51 15.00 -10.88
CA GLN A 50 -16.46 15.66 -9.98
C GLN A 50 -15.87 15.86 -8.58
N LEU A 51 -15.20 14.84 -8.02
CA LEU A 51 -14.60 14.95 -6.69
C LEU A 51 -13.43 15.94 -6.68
N ILE A 52 -12.58 15.96 -7.72
CA ILE A 52 -11.48 16.93 -7.84
C ILE A 52 -12.00 18.37 -7.92
N GLN A 53 -13.09 18.60 -8.67
CA GLN A 53 -13.65 19.94 -8.88
C GLN A 53 -14.47 20.47 -7.70
N SER A 54 -15.21 19.60 -7.00
CA SER A 54 -16.15 20.01 -5.94
C SER A 54 -15.54 20.02 -4.54
N GLU A 55 -14.44 19.31 -4.31
CA GLU A 55 -13.81 19.24 -3.00
C GLU A 55 -12.86 20.43 -2.76
N SER A 56 -12.82 20.92 -1.52
CA SER A 56 -11.92 22.00 -1.09
C SER A 56 -10.70 21.50 -0.34
N ASP A 57 -10.75 20.27 0.18
CA ASP A 57 -9.66 19.65 0.93
C ASP A 57 -8.52 19.22 -0.02
N PRO A 58 -7.34 19.87 0.04
CA PRO A 58 -6.26 19.61 -0.91
C PRO A 58 -5.69 18.19 -0.78
N VAL A 59 -5.83 17.56 0.38
CA VAL A 59 -5.45 16.15 0.59
C VAL A 59 -6.33 15.26 -0.27
N ILE A 60 -7.66 15.43 -0.20
CA ILE A 60 -8.60 14.62 -0.98
C ILE A 60 -8.36 14.84 -2.47
N GLN A 61 -8.20 16.09 -2.91
CA GLN A 61 -7.90 16.39 -4.32
C GLN A 61 -6.62 15.67 -4.79
N ALA A 62 -5.53 15.74 -4.02
CA ALA A 62 -4.28 15.07 -4.36
C ALA A 62 -4.44 13.55 -4.41
N LYS A 63 -5.12 12.94 -3.44
CA LYS A 63 -5.44 11.50 -3.46
C LYS A 63 -6.21 11.11 -4.70
N THR A 64 -7.28 11.83 -5.00
CA THR A 64 -8.13 11.54 -6.16
C THR A 64 -7.37 11.69 -7.47
N LYS A 65 -6.48 12.69 -7.59
CA LYS A 65 -5.60 12.83 -8.77
C LYS A 65 -4.65 11.63 -8.93
N VAL A 66 -4.06 11.12 -7.84
CA VAL A 66 -3.24 9.89 -7.88
C VAL A 66 -4.07 8.68 -8.31
N ILE A 67 -5.26 8.49 -7.73
CA ILE A 67 -6.17 7.39 -8.12
C ILE A 67 -6.59 7.52 -9.58
N ARG A 68 -6.85 8.73 -10.06
CA ARG A 68 -7.20 9.00 -11.45
C ARG A 68 -6.05 8.66 -12.41
N LEU A 69 -4.81 8.99 -12.06
CA LEU A 69 -3.61 8.57 -12.81
C LEU A 69 -3.50 7.05 -12.87
N TRP A 70 -3.75 6.37 -11.76
CA TRP A 70 -3.81 4.91 -11.74
C TRP A 70 -4.92 4.37 -12.65
N GLY A 71 -6.10 4.98 -12.63
CA GLY A 71 -7.19 4.64 -13.53
C GLY A 71 -6.89 4.86 -15.02
N LEU A 72 -6.10 5.89 -15.37
CA LEU A 72 -5.62 6.05 -16.75
C LEU A 72 -4.81 4.84 -17.19
N VAL A 73 -3.88 4.37 -16.35
CA VAL A 73 -3.09 3.18 -16.69
C VAL A 73 -3.98 1.95 -16.73
N TYR A 74 -4.87 1.77 -15.74
CA TYR A 74 -5.80 0.63 -15.65
C TYR A 74 -6.68 0.48 -16.91
N HIS A 75 -7.21 1.59 -17.46
CA HIS A 75 -8.01 1.58 -18.68
C HIS A 75 -7.20 1.78 -19.97
N ASN A 76 -5.86 1.72 -19.89
CA ASN A 76 -4.96 1.93 -21.02
C ASN A 76 -5.20 3.26 -21.77
N ARG A 77 -5.39 4.36 -21.02
CA ARG A 77 -5.60 5.74 -21.49
C ARG A 77 -4.33 6.57 -21.35
N MET A 78 -3.28 6.19 -22.06
CA MET A 78 -1.94 6.78 -21.92
C MET A 78 -1.80 8.20 -22.49
N ALA A 79 -2.67 8.62 -23.42
CA ALA A 79 -2.55 9.89 -24.14
C ALA A 79 -2.48 11.14 -23.25
N ARG A 80 -3.03 11.09 -22.03
CA ARG A 80 -3.02 12.22 -21.06
C ARG A 80 -2.25 11.90 -19.78
N PHE A 81 -1.54 10.77 -19.73
CA PHE A 81 -0.89 10.32 -18.50
C PHE A 81 0.24 11.26 -18.09
N GLU A 82 1.18 11.55 -18.99
CA GLU A 82 2.33 12.42 -18.70
C GLU A 82 1.89 13.85 -18.33
N GLU A 83 0.93 14.41 -19.06
CA GLU A 83 0.35 15.74 -18.76
C GLU A 83 -0.17 15.80 -17.31
N GLN A 84 -0.99 14.82 -16.92
CA GLN A 84 -1.57 14.80 -15.58
C GLN A 84 -0.56 14.47 -14.48
N LEU A 85 0.46 13.66 -14.79
CA LEU A 85 1.55 13.38 -13.86
C LEU A 85 2.34 14.66 -13.58
N ASN A 86 2.56 15.49 -14.60
CA ASN A 86 3.23 16.78 -14.45
C ASN A 86 2.40 17.75 -13.59
N GLU A 87 1.07 17.79 -13.78
CA GLU A 87 0.14 18.62 -13.01
C GLU A 87 -0.10 18.14 -11.56
N LEU A 88 0.24 16.88 -11.26
CA LEU A 88 0.05 16.32 -9.94
C LEU A 88 0.90 17.07 -8.89
N ASP A 89 0.27 17.62 -7.86
CA ASP A 89 0.97 18.10 -6.67
C ASP A 89 0.68 17.17 -5.49
N ILE A 90 1.72 16.49 -5.00
CA ILE A 90 1.62 15.59 -3.84
C ILE A 90 2.04 16.25 -2.53
N ASN A 91 2.43 17.54 -2.53
CA ASN A 91 2.74 18.25 -1.29
C ASN A 91 1.66 18.14 -0.21
N PRO A 92 0.35 18.21 -0.53
CA PRO A 92 -0.71 18.06 0.48
C PRO A 92 -0.73 16.72 1.20
N LEU A 93 -0.15 15.67 0.62
CA LEU A 93 -0.12 14.32 1.19
C LEU A 93 0.97 14.13 2.26
N PHE A 94 1.88 15.09 2.39
CA PHE A 94 2.87 15.07 3.45
C PHE A 94 2.32 15.78 4.69
N ALA A 95 2.20 15.03 5.79
CA ALA A 95 1.94 15.62 7.09
C ALA A 95 3.27 15.94 7.79
N GLU A 96 3.29 16.97 8.61
CA GLU A 96 4.40 17.24 9.51
C GLU A 96 4.01 16.86 10.94
N LYS A 97 4.78 15.97 11.56
CA LYS A 97 4.55 15.50 12.93
C LYS A 97 5.85 15.60 13.71
N LYS A 98 5.88 16.50 14.71
CA LYS A 98 7.06 16.77 15.55
C LYS A 98 8.32 17.17 14.74
N GLY A 99 8.17 17.98 13.70
CA GLY A 99 9.28 18.42 12.84
C GLY A 99 9.79 17.34 11.87
N MET A 100 9.13 16.19 11.81
CA MET A 100 9.42 15.13 10.85
C MET A 100 8.28 14.99 9.85
N ILE A 101 8.66 14.79 8.58
CA ILE A 101 7.72 14.45 7.53
C ILE A 101 7.17 13.05 7.78
N ASN A 102 5.85 12.92 7.78
CA ASN A 102 5.11 11.70 7.99
C ASN A 102 4.12 11.52 6.84
N ILE A 103 4.17 10.34 6.21
CA ILE A 103 3.24 9.95 5.14
C ILE A 103 2.26 8.85 5.57
N GLU A 104 2.37 8.29 6.78
CA GLU A 104 1.62 7.10 7.25
C GLU A 104 0.10 7.26 7.09
N GLY A 105 -0.43 8.49 7.24
CA GLY A 105 -1.85 8.77 7.10
C GLY A 105 -2.39 8.66 5.67
N ASP A 106 -1.50 8.86 4.69
CA ASP A 106 -1.80 9.00 3.27
C ASP A 106 -0.88 8.13 2.39
N GLU A 107 -0.23 7.13 3.00
CA GLU A 107 0.73 6.23 2.37
C GLU A 107 0.10 5.37 1.27
N ASP A 108 -1.21 5.14 1.34
CA ASP A 108 -2.01 4.54 0.28
C ASP A 108 -1.81 5.24 -1.07
N SER A 109 -1.74 6.57 -1.07
CA SER A 109 -1.56 7.37 -2.28
C SER A 109 -0.14 7.20 -2.83
N PHE A 110 0.86 7.17 -1.95
CA PHE A 110 2.24 6.90 -2.37
C PHE A 110 2.43 5.47 -2.87
N PHE A 111 1.73 4.51 -2.29
CA PHE A 111 1.68 3.14 -2.79
C PHE A 111 1.11 3.11 -4.23
N TYR A 112 0.00 3.78 -4.52
CA TYR A 112 -0.52 3.85 -5.89
C TYR A 112 0.48 4.51 -6.85
N LEU A 113 1.06 5.65 -6.44
CA LEU A 113 1.97 6.42 -7.27
C LEU A 113 3.29 5.69 -7.55
N LEU A 114 3.92 5.11 -6.53
CA LEU A 114 5.29 4.56 -6.61
C LEU A 114 5.32 3.08 -6.94
N LEU A 115 4.24 2.33 -6.68
CA LEU A 115 4.23 0.87 -6.83
C LEU A 115 3.18 0.41 -7.83
N ALA A 116 1.90 0.70 -7.58
CA ALA A 116 0.82 0.16 -8.41
C ALA A 116 0.85 0.68 -9.86
N ILE A 117 1.08 1.98 -10.05
CA ILE A 117 1.21 2.60 -11.37
C ILE A 117 2.42 2.02 -12.13
N PRO A 118 3.66 2.07 -11.60
CA PRO A 118 4.82 1.49 -12.28
C PRO A 118 4.68 0.01 -12.64
N ASN A 119 4.09 -0.80 -11.76
CA ASN A 119 3.87 -2.21 -12.03
C ASN A 119 2.91 -2.43 -13.22
N MET A 120 1.79 -1.70 -13.29
CA MET A 120 0.89 -1.82 -14.45
C MET A 120 1.51 -1.27 -15.73
N LEU A 121 2.28 -0.17 -15.65
CA LEU A 121 3.04 0.34 -16.79
C LEU A 121 4.01 -0.71 -17.33
N TYR A 122 4.73 -1.41 -16.43
CA TYR A 122 5.59 -2.53 -16.80
C TYR A 122 4.80 -3.63 -17.53
N GLY A 123 3.65 -4.04 -16.98
CA GLY A 123 2.77 -5.04 -17.61
C GLY A 123 2.23 -4.61 -18.99
N HIS A 124 2.13 -3.31 -19.25
CA HIS A 124 1.75 -2.76 -20.55
C HIS A 124 2.95 -2.51 -21.49
N GLY A 125 4.18 -2.71 -21.03
CA GLY A 125 5.40 -2.41 -21.79
C GLY A 125 5.77 -0.92 -21.85
N GLU A 126 5.13 -0.07 -21.05
CA GLU A 126 5.31 1.39 -21.03
C GLU A 126 6.47 1.81 -20.11
N ILE A 127 7.67 1.27 -20.35
CA ILE A 127 8.84 1.43 -19.46
C ILE A 127 9.28 2.90 -19.35
N GLU A 128 9.19 3.69 -20.42
CA GLU A 128 9.54 5.12 -20.41
C GLU A 128 8.66 5.93 -19.44
N MET A 129 7.40 5.52 -19.27
CA MET A 129 6.48 6.18 -18.34
C MET A 129 6.80 5.87 -16.88
N ILE A 130 7.46 4.73 -16.61
CA ILE A 130 7.99 4.42 -15.27
C ILE A 130 9.06 5.43 -14.89
N ASP A 131 9.98 5.75 -15.81
CA ASP A 131 11.02 6.76 -15.58
C ASP A 131 10.41 8.13 -15.27
N LYS A 132 9.33 8.52 -15.95
CA LYS A 132 8.60 9.76 -15.65
C LYS A 132 7.98 9.79 -14.26
N VAL A 133 7.40 8.67 -13.82
CA VAL A 133 6.87 8.54 -12.46
C VAL A 133 7.98 8.65 -11.42
N MET A 134 9.12 8.01 -11.65
CA MET A 134 10.27 8.07 -10.74
C MET A 134 10.94 9.45 -10.75
N GLU A 135 11.00 10.12 -11.89
CA GLU A 135 11.43 11.53 -12.00
C GLU A 135 10.53 12.43 -11.14
N LYS A 136 9.20 12.27 -11.23
CA LYS A 136 8.25 12.99 -10.39
C LYS A 136 8.46 12.71 -8.90
N ALA A 137 8.70 11.45 -8.52
CA ALA A 137 8.99 11.10 -7.13
C ALA A 137 10.30 11.73 -6.63
N SER A 138 11.31 11.81 -7.50
CA SER A 138 12.64 12.35 -7.18
C SER A 138 12.59 13.83 -6.78
N THR A 139 11.61 14.61 -7.27
CA THR A 139 11.43 16.01 -6.84
C THR A 139 11.02 16.14 -5.37
N TYR A 140 10.67 15.02 -4.72
CA TYR A 140 10.30 14.94 -3.31
C TYR A 140 11.23 14.01 -2.51
N LYS A 141 12.43 13.71 -3.03
CA LYS A 141 13.38 12.76 -2.43
C LYS A 141 13.64 13.04 -0.94
N ASP A 142 13.93 14.28 -0.58
CA ASP A 142 14.20 14.68 0.82
C ASP A 142 13.01 14.39 1.76
N LYS A 143 11.78 14.34 1.22
CA LYS A 143 10.56 14.05 1.98
C LYS A 143 10.29 12.56 2.09
N LEU A 144 10.70 11.79 1.09
CA LEU A 144 10.48 10.35 0.96
C LEU A 144 11.66 9.51 1.47
N GLU A 145 12.78 10.14 1.80
CA GLU A 145 13.96 9.45 2.30
C GLU A 145 13.65 8.58 3.53
N GLY A 146 14.16 7.36 3.51
CA GLY A 146 13.94 6.37 4.57
C GLY A 146 12.51 5.84 4.66
N GLN A 147 11.66 6.04 3.65
CA GLN A 147 10.35 5.38 3.56
C GLN A 147 10.48 4.02 2.86
N LEU A 148 9.83 2.99 3.40
CA LEU A 148 9.91 1.63 2.86
C LEU A 148 9.32 1.54 1.44
N ASN A 149 8.20 2.23 1.19
CA ASN A 149 7.52 2.20 -0.11
C ASN A 149 8.40 2.71 -1.26
N LEU A 150 9.21 3.76 -1.02
CA LEU A 150 10.16 4.27 -2.00
C LEU A 150 11.27 3.23 -2.23
N ALA A 151 11.83 2.64 -1.18
CA ALA A 151 12.87 1.62 -1.31
C ALA A 151 12.38 0.37 -2.06
N VAL A 152 11.14 -0.07 -1.81
CA VAL A 152 10.50 -1.15 -2.58
C VAL A 152 10.34 -0.73 -4.04
N ALA A 153 9.87 0.49 -4.31
CA ALA A 153 9.67 0.99 -5.67
C ALA A 153 10.97 1.05 -6.47
N GLU A 154 12.05 1.58 -5.88
CA GLU A 154 13.37 1.64 -6.50
C GLU A 154 13.89 0.25 -6.87
N ASN A 155 13.71 -0.75 -5.99
CA ASN A 155 14.14 -2.12 -6.29
C ASN A 155 13.20 -2.84 -7.29
N CYS A 156 11.90 -2.52 -7.32
CA CYS A 156 11.02 -2.98 -8.38
C CYS A 156 11.43 -2.43 -9.75
N VAL A 157 11.82 -1.15 -9.80
CA VAL A 157 12.31 -0.50 -11.03
C VAL A 157 13.59 -1.17 -11.55
N LYS A 158 14.51 -1.57 -10.66
CA LYS A 158 15.69 -2.36 -11.08
C LYS A 158 15.30 -3.64 -11.82
N TYR A 159 14.30 -4.37 -11.31
CA TYR A 159 13.77 -5.54 -12.02
C TYR A 159 13.16 -5.15 -13.39
N TYR A 160 12.30 -4.12 -13.43
CA TYR A 160 11.63 -3.68 -14.66
C TYR A 160 12.63 -3.28 -15.76
N LYS A 161 13.74 -2.66 -15.38
CA LYS A 161 14.79 -2.17 -16.29
C LYS A 161 15.93 -3.16 -16.51
N LYS A 162 15.89 -4.32 -15.83
CA LYS A 162 16.94 -5.35 -15.85
C LYS A 162 18.31 -4.80 -15.44
N GLU A 163 18.33 -4.05 -14.33
CA GLU A 163 19.51 -3.39 -13.75
C GLU A 163 19.98 -4.10 -12.45
N ASP A 164 21.26 -3.92 -12.10
CA ASP A 164 21.90 -4.46 -10.90
C ASP A 164 21.63 -5.98 -10.67
N ASP A 165 21.24 -6.37 -9.45
CA ASP A 165 20.80 -7.70 -9.06
C ASP A 165 19.27 -7.87 -9.19
N LEU A 166 18.62 -7.02 -9.99
CA LEU A 166 17.16 -6.94 -10.14
C LEU A 166 16.43 -6.56 -8.84
N GLY A 167 17.14 -6.09 -7.81
CA GLY A 167 16.57 -5.82 -6.49
C GLY A 167 16.44 -7.05 -5.59
N GLU A 168 16.93 -8.21 -6.02
CA GLU A 168 16.76 -9.49 -5.32
C GLU A 168 17.25 -9.44 -3.88
N THR A 169 18.45 -8.90 -3.64
CA THR A 169 19.03 -8.82 -2.28
C THR A 169 18.11 -8.03 -1.36
N PHE A 170 17.54 -6.93 -1.85
CA PHE A 170 16.62 -6.13 -1.05
C PHE A 170 15.33 -6.91 -0.74
N PHE A 171 14.74 -7.59 -1.72
CA PHE A 171 13.52 -8.36 -1.50
C PHE A 171 13.72 -9.50 -0.48
N ARG A 172 14.84 -10.22 -0.55
CA ARG A 172 15.19 -11.26 0.44
C ARG A 172 15.37 -10.69 1.85
N ASN A 173 16.00 -9.52 1.97
CA ASN A 173 16.14 -8.85 3.27
C ASN A 173 14.77 -8.45 3.84
N VAL A 174 13.84 -7.96 3.00
CA VAL A 174 12.49 -7.63 3.45
C VAL A 174 11.72 -8.86 3.93
N ASP A 175 11.80 -9.96 3.18
CA ASP A 175 11.18 -11.23 3.58
C ASP A 175 11.71 -11.71 4.96
N ALA A 176 13.04 -11.69 5.13
CA ALA A 176 13.74 -12.06 6.37
C ALA A 176 13.48 -11.12 7.57
N GLY A 177 12.76 -10.01 7.39
CA GLY A 177 12.49 -9.06 8.47
C GLY A 177 13.56 -7.97 8.64
N GLU A 178 14.54 -7.90 7.74
CA GLU A 178 15.71 -7.03 7.82
C GLU A 178 15.46 -5.64 7.21
N TYR A 179 14.43 -4.95 7.70
CA TYR A 179 14.08 -3.59 7.30
C TYR A 179 13.85 -2.58 8.46
N PRO A 180 14.48 -2.72 9.65
CA PRO A 180 14.20 -1.87 10.82
C PRO A 180 14.59 -0.38 10.63
N GLY A 181 15.30 -0.02 9.56
CA GLY A 181 15.69 1.36 9.24
C GLY A 181 14.63 2.16 8.48
N PHE A 182 13.55 1.53 8.00
CA PHE A 182 12.54 2.19 7.19
C PHE A 182 11.30 2.60 7.99
N ARG A 183 10.74 3.74 7.61
CA ARG A 183 9.43 4.22 8.06
C ARG A 183 8.34 3.69 7.13
N TYR A 184 7.23 3.25 7.71
CA TYR A 184 6.07 2.73 6.99
C TYR A 184 4.85 2.63 7.91
N SER A 185 3.67 2.61 7.30
CA SER A 185 2.41 2.31 7.97
C SER A 185 2.31 0.83 8.26
N LYS A 186 2.04 0.49 9.52
CA LYS A 186 1.78 -0.89 9.95
C LYS A 186 0.63 -1.55 9.20
N GLN A 187 -0.26 -0.77 8.58
CA GLN A 187 -1.37 -1.29 7.77
C GLN A 187 -0.92 -1.78 6.39
N LEU A 188 0.21 -1.27 5.88
CA LEU A 188 0.70 -1.58 4.53
C LEU A 188 1.90 -2.53 4.52
N ILE A 189 2.53 -2.81 5.67
CA ILE A 189 3.70 -3.69 5.72
C ILE A 189 3.46 -5.07 5.11
N GLY A 190 2.30 -5.67 5.37
CA GLY A 190 1.94 -6.96 4.78
C GLY A 190 1.89 -6.91 3.25
N ILE A 191 1.39 -5.80 2.67
CA ILE A 191 1.36 -5.60 1.22
C ILE A 191 2.79 -5.47 0.66
N TYR A 192 3.68 -4.75 1.33
CA TYR A 192 5.07 -4.62 0.88
C TYR A 192 5.83 -5.94 0.91
N LYS A 193 5.63 -6.76 1.95
CA LYS A 193 6.21 -8.12 2.01
C LYS A 193 5.69 -8.97 0.86
N ASN A 194 4.37 -9.05 0.67
CA ASN A 194 3.76 -9.79 -0.43
C ASN A 194 4.28 -9.35 -1.81
N ILE A 195 4.52 -8.04 -2.02
CA ILE A 195 5.14 -7.53 -3.24
C ILE A 195 6.57 -8.05 -3.39
N CYS A 196 7.40 -7.97 -2.35
CA CYS A 196 8.77 -8.47 -2.38
C CYS A 196 8.80 -9.97 -2.71
N ASP A 197 7.92 -10.76 -2.10
CA ASP A 197 7.81 -12.20 -2.34
C ASP A 197 7.37 -12.48 -3.78
N THR A 198 6.39 -11.73 -4.30
CA THR A 198 5.94 -11.86 -5.68
C THR A 198 7.02 -11.48 -6.69
N MET A 199 7.82 -10.45 -6.38
CA MET A 199 8.98 -10.06 -7.20
C MET A 199 10.06 -11.15 -7.18
N LEU A 200 10.29 -11.80 -6.03
CA LEU A 200 11.19 -12.95 -5.92
C LEU A 200 10.70 -14.13 -6.77
N CYS A 201 9.40 -14.47 -6.74
CA CYS A 201 8.82 -15.47 -7.63
C CYS A 201 9.16 -15.17 -9.09
N ARG A 202 8.96 -13.92 -9.53
CA ARG A 202 9.25 -13.51 -10.90
C ARG A 202 10.73 -13.62 -11.26
N ILE A 203 11.63 -13.16 -10.38
CA ILE A 203 13.07 -13.21 -10.60
C ILE A 203 13.56 -14.66 -10.74
N LEU A 204 13.09 -15.54 -9.86
CA LEU A 204 13.44 -16.96 -9.88
C LEU A 204 12.84 -17.67 -11.09
N ALA A 205 11.59 -17.35 -11.45
CA ALA A 205 10.95 -17.86 -12.66
C ALA A 205 11.70 -17.46 -13.93
N ASP A 206 12.18 -16.21 -14.04
CA ASP A 206 13.04 -15.75 -15.16
C ASP A 206 14.32 -16.60 -15.31
N ARG A 207 14.81 -17.19 -14.21
CA ARG A 207 16.02 -18.02 -14.16
C ARG A 207 15.74 -19.53 -14.20
N ASN A 208 14.47 -19.95 -14.28
CA ASN A 208 14.03 -21.33 -14.11
C ASN A 208 14.49 -21.96 -12.78
N GLU A 209 14.50 -21.16 -11.71
CA GLU A 209 14.79 -21.60 -10.35
C GLU A 209 13.48 -21.89 -9.60
N ASP A 210 13.58 -22.75 -8.57
CA ASP A 210 12.45 -23.05 -7.69
C ASP A 210 12.10 -21.82 -6.83
N TYR A 211 10.81 -21.49 -6.78
CA TYR A 211 10.27 -20.37 -6.03
C TYR A 211 9.11 -20.78 -5.10
N SER A 212 8.88 -22.08 -4.88
CA SER A 212 7.77 -22.57 -4.05
C SER A 212 7.76 -21.99 -2.62
N GLU A 213 8.91 -21.58 -2.10
CA GLU A 213 9.02 -20.86 -0.82
C GLU A 213 8.20 -19.55 -0.80
N PHE A 214 8.27 -18.79 -1.89
CA PHE A 214 7.61 -17.47 -2.03
C PHE A 214 6.20 -17.58 -2.61
N GLU A 215 5.92 -18.68 -3.32
CA GLU A 215 4.65 -18.90 -4.01
C GLU A 215 3.45 -18.83 -3.08
N VAL A 216 3.53 -19.42 -1.88
CA VAL A 216 2.42 -19.41 -0.90
C VAL A 216 2.01 -17.98 -0.52
N TYR A 217 2.97 -17.06 -0.40
CA TYR A 217 2.68 -15.66 -0.10
C TYR A 217 2.09 -14.93 -1.31
N ALA A 218 2.60 -15.21 -2.52
CA ALA A 218 2.04 -14.69 -3.76
C ALA A 218 0.60 -15.19 -4.00
N GLN A 219 0.29 -16.45 -3.72
CA GLN A 219 -1.07 -16.99 -3.80
C GLN A 219 -2.02 -16.27 -2.84
N ASN A 220 -1.61 -16.04 -1.59
CA ASN A 220 -2.40 -15.26 -0.64
C ASN A 220 -2.60 -13.81 -1.11
N PHE A 221 -1.60 -13.23 -1.79
CA PHE A 221 -1.72 -11.90 -2.36
C PHE A 221 -2.69 -11.86 -3.55
N ALA A 222 -2.72 -12.93 -4.37
CA ALA A 222 -3.64 -13.08 -5.49
C ALA A 222 -5.12 -13.01 -5.08
N ASN A 223 -5.47 -13.40 -3.86
CA ASN A 223 -6.82 -13.23 -3.30
C ASN A 223 -7.27 -11.75 -3.21
N THR A 224 -6.34 -10.81 -3.31
CA THR A 224 -6.65 -9.39 -3.32
C THR A 224 -6.69 -8.88 -4.76
N GLY A 225 -7.66 -8.02 -5.09
CA GLY A 225 -7.74 -7.47 -6.45
C GLY A 225 -6.48 -6.71 -6.87
N ILE A 226 -5.69 -6.19 -5.92
CA ILE A 226 -4.41 -5.57 -6.25
C ILE A 226 -3.29 -6.59 -6.50
N GLY A 227 -3.23 -7.68 -5.74
CA GLY A 227 -2.25 -8.73 -5.92
C GLY A 227 -2.48 -9.52 -7.20
N GLU A 228 -3.73 -9.83 -7.53
CA GLU A 228 -4.10 -10.43 -8.82
C GLU A 228 -3.54 -9.60 -10.00
N ARG A 229 -3.80 -8.28 -9.99
CA ARG A 229 -3.28 -7.37 -11.02
C ARG A 229 -1.76 -7.28 -10.98
N TRP A 230 -1.16 -7.34 -9.80
CA TRP A 230 0.29 -7.30 -9.64
C TRP A 230 0.96 -8.50 -10.33
N ILE A 231 0.50 -9.70 -9.99
CA ILE A 231 0.96 -10.98 -10.53
C ILE A 231 0.76 -11.03 -12.05
N LYS A 232 -0.42 -10.62 -12.53
CA LYS A 232 -0.73 -10.56 -13.96
C LYS A 232 0.23 -9.65 -14.73
N ALA A 233 0.55 -8.47 -14.19
CA ALA A 233 1.48 -7.55 -14.83
C ALA A 233 2.91 -8.11 -14.92
N LEU A 234 3.29 -8.99 -14.00
CA LEU A 234 4.57 -9.71 -14.04
C LEU A 234 4.53 -10.95 -14.96
N GLY A 235 3.38 -11.28 -15.54
CA GLY A 235 3.22 -12.48 -16.38
C GLY A 235 3.49 -13.78 -15.63
N LEU A 236 3.13 -13.82 -14.34
CA LEU A 236 3.14 -15.02 -13.51
C LEU A 236 1.77 -15.69 -13.55
N ASP A 237 1.74 -17.03 -13.58
CA ASP A 237 0.51 -17.82 -13.47
C ASP A 237 0.38 -18.36 -12.04
N ILE A 238 0.23 -17.44 -11.08
CA ILE A 238 0.01 -17.75 -9.66
C ILE A 238 -1.44 -17.41 -9.35
N LYS A 239 -2.22 -18.42 -8.98
CA LYS A 239 -3.65 -18.26 -8.69
C LYS A 239 -3.91 -18.20 -7.18
N ALA A 240 -5.10 -17.71 -6.83
CA ALA A 240 -5.60 -17.76 -5.47
C ALA A 240 -5.71 -19.22 -4.97
N PRO A 241 -5.49 -19.51 -3.68
CA PRO A 241 -5.74 -20.83 -3.10
C PRO A 241 -7.20 -21.25 -3.34
N GLY A 242 -7.41 -22.38 -4.02
CA GLY A 242 -8.74 -22.90 -4.34
C GLY A 242 -9.30 -22.48 -5.71
N ASP A 243 -8.52 -21.75 -6.52
CA ASP A 243 -8.86 -21.35 -7.90
C ASP A 243 -8.34 -22.38 -8.94
N GLU A 244 -8.02 -23.58 -8.49
CA GLU A 244 -7.69 -24.71 -9.35
C GLU A 244 -8.99 -25.31 -9.92
N THR A 245 -9.24 -25.08 -11.22
CA THR A 245 -10.19 -25.78 -12.13
C THR A 245 -11.66 -25.32 -12.20
N GLN A 246 -11.98 -24.48 -13.20
CA GLN A 246 -13.23 -24.54 -13.99
C GLN A 246 -12.98 -24.61 -15.51
N GLU A 247 -11.75 -24.86 -15.95
CA GLU A 247 -11.42 -25.04 -17.38
C GLU A 247 -10.92 -26.47 -17.63
N GLU A 248 -11.80 -27.47 -17.51
CA GLU A 248 -11.62 -28.80 -18.15
C GLU A 248 -12.91 -29.63 -18.00
N GLN A 249 -14.01 -29.22 -18.66
CA GLN A 249 -15.09 -30.15 -19.05
C GLN A 249 -16.05 -29.51 -20.07
N GLU A 250 -15.54 -29.13 -21.23
CA GLU A 250 -16.36 -29.04 -22.44
C GLU A 250 -15.66 -29.75 -23.59
N THR A 251 -15.89 -31.07 -23.70
CA THR A 251 -16.05 -31.77 -24.98
C THR A 251 -16.41 -33.24 -24.74
N ALA A 252 -17.71 -33.52 -24.72
CA ALA A 252 -18.29 -34.76 -25.24
C ALA A 252 -19.81 -34.55 -25.38
N GLU A 253 -20.24 -34.05 -26.55
CA GLU A 253 -21.61 -34.23 -27.02
C GLU A 253 -21.90 -35.72 -27.22
N GLU A 254 -22.93 -36.27 -26.55
CA GLU A 254 -23.96 -37.09 -27.22
C GLU A 254 -25.26 -37.20 -26.38
N VAL A 255 -26.25 -36.37 -26.75
CA VAL A 255 -27.69 -36.66 -27.00
C VAL A 255 -28.35 -37.82 -26.22
N THR A 256 -29.27 -37.60 -25.27
CA THR A 256 -30.78 -37.56 -25.30
C THR A 256 -31.20 -37.86 -23.84
N GLU A 257 -32.31 -37.45 -23.22
CA GLU A 257 -33.70 -37.20 -23.63
C GLU A 257 -34.39 -36.40 -22.48
N GLU A 258 -35.56 -35.86 -22.78
CA GLU A 258 -36.45 -35.00 -21.99
C GLU A 258 -36.64 -35.36 -20.51
N THR A 259 -36.85 -34.36 -19.63
CA THR A 259 -38.13 -34.12 -18.91
C THR A 259 -37.95 -33.14 -17.73
N GLU A 260 -38.87 -32.16 -17.69
CA GLU A 260 -39.35 -31.34 -16.56
C GLU A 260 -38.43 -30.38 -15.79
N VAL A 261 -38.79 -29.10 -15.97
CA VAL A 261 -38.51 -27.95 -15.13
C VAL A 261 -39.22 -28.10 -13.78
N PRO A 262 -38.54 -27.81 -12.66
CA PRO A 262 -39.20 -27.12 -11.56
C PRO A 262 -38.45 -25.82 -11.20
N GLN A 263 -39.20 -24.73 -11.18
CA GLN A 263 -38.83 -23.45 -10.57
C GLN A 263 -38.66 -23.62 -9.07
N ILE A 264 -37.52 -23.22 -8.49
CA ILE A 264 -37.39 -22.89 -7.06
C ILE A 264 -36.44 -21.69 -6.88
N GLU A 265 -37.08 -20.59 -6.49
CA GLU A 265 -36.70 -19.56 -5.51
C GLU A 265 -35.34 -18.85 -5.59
N HIS A 266 -35.42 -17.54 -5.83
CA HIS A 266 -34.50 -16.51 -5.35
C HIS A 266 -34.09 -16.80 -3.90
N GLN A 267 -32.80 -17.07 -3.69
CA GLN A 267 -32.15 -16.83 -2.41
C GLN A 267 -31.24 -15.61 -2.59
N GLU A 268 -31.55 -14.56 -1.82
CA GLU A 268 -30.68 -13.40 -1.63
C GLU A 268 -29.34 -13.87 -1.07
N GLU A 269 -28.24 -13.56 -1.75
CA GLU A 269 -26.91 -13.68 -1.17
C GLU A 269 -26.76 -12.67 -0.01
N PRO A 270 -26.23 -13.07 1.15
CA PRO A 270 -26.04 -12.16 2.26
C PRO A 270 -24.92 -11.16 1.94
N GLU A 271 -25.16 -9.88 2.25
CA GLU A 271 -24.13 -8.83 2.26
C GLU A 271 -22.93 -9.27 3.12
N PRO A 272 -21.69 -9.02 2.69
CA PRO A 272 -20.53 -9.28 3.54
C PRO A 272 -20.56 -8.35 4.76
N GLU A 273 -20.64 -8.97 5.95
CA GLU A 273 -20.53 -8.35 7.27
C GLU A 273 -19.29 -7.46 7.36
N ILE A 274 -19.53 -6.18 7.68
CA ILE A 274 -18.51 -5.24 8.08
C ILE A 274 -18.04 -5.65 9.47
N ILE A 275 -16.79 -6.09 9.60
CA ILE A 275 -16.15 -6.33 10.89
C ILE A 275 -16.01 -4.98 11.60
N ASP A 276 -16.93 -4.70 12.52
CA ASP A 276 -16.82 -3.64 13.52
C ASP A 276 -15.70 -4.01 14.49
N ALA A 277 -14.54 -3.36 14.35
CA ALA A 277 -13.48 -3.41 15.36
C ALA A 277 -13.89 -2.52 16.55
N GLU A 278 -14.69 -3.10 17.45
CA GLU A 278 -14.95 -2.55 18.76
C GLU A 278 -13.65 -2.45 19.58
N ALA A 279 -13.65 -1.49 20.51
CA ALA A 279 -12.51 -0.96 21.24
C ALA A 279 -11.60 -2.02 21.90
N VAL A 280 -10.31 -2.00 21.55
CA VAL A 280 -9.26 -2.56 22.41
C VAL A 280 -8.73 -1.44 23.30
N GLU A 281 -8.97 -1.55 24.60
CA GLU A 281 -8.39 -0.66 25.61
C GLU A 281 -6.85 -0.74 25.60
N PRO A 282 -6.13 0.37 25.84
CA PRO A 282 -4.67 0.34 25.88
C PRO A 282 -4.19 -0.37 27.15
N VAL A 283 -3.38 -1.43 26.95
CA VAL A 283 -2.57 -2.05 27.99
C VAL A 283 -1.59 -1.02 28.55
N LYS A 284 -1.58 -0.86 29.88
CA LYS A 284 -0.64 0.01 30.61
C LYS A 284 0.80 -0.43 30.35
N GLU A 285 1.60 0.49 29.83
CA GLU A 285 3.06 0.41 29.87
C GLU A 285 3.53 0.48 31.33
N THR A 286 4.26 -0.54 31.79
CA THR A 286 5.15 -0.42 32.95
C THR A 286 6.53 -0.04 32.44
N GLU A 287 6.96 1.18 32.77
CA GLU A 287 8.33 1.67 32.57
C GLU A 287 9.34 0.76 33.29
N PRO A 288 10.49 0.41 32.67
CA PRO A 288 11.63 -0.09 33.42
C PRO A 288 12.41 1.09 34.03
N GLU A 289 12.49 1.05 35.35
CA GLU A 289 13.27 1.91 36.25
C GLU A 289 14.76 1.90 35.86
N VAL A 290 15.28 3.03 35.39
CA VAL A 290 16.72 3.24 35.17
C VAL A 290 17.37 3.39 36.54
N THR A 291 18.08 2.36 36.98
CA THR A 291 18.96 2.43 38.14
C THR A 291 20.28 3.08 37.72
N GLU A 292 20.52 4.29 38.22
CA GLU A 292 21.82 4.97 38.19
C GLU A 292 22.87 4.10 38.88
N VAL A 293 23.88 3.65 38.14
CA VAL A 293 25.17 3.24 38.74
C VAL A 293 26.11 4.43 38.59
N ILE A 294 26.32 5.09 39.72
CA ILE A 294 27.34 6.11 39.94
C ILE A 294 28.68 5.38 40.00
N GLU A 295 29.56 5.58 39.01
CA GLU A 295 30.99 5.30 39.17
C GLU A 295 31.73 6.63 39.40
N GLU A 296 32.15 6.78 40.65
CA GLU A 296 32.90 7.88 41.23
C GLU A 296 34.35 7.83 40.73
N ALA A 297 34.75 8.83 39.94
CA ALA A 297 36.14 9.09 39.61
C ALA A 297 36.61 10.33 40.40
N ALA A 298 37.39 10.10 41.46
CA ALA A 298 38.21 11.13 42.09
C ALA A 298 39.47 10.52 42.73
N GLU A 299 40.60 10.87 42.09
CA GLU A 299 41.92 11.19 42.65
C GLU A 299 42.57 10.30 43.73
N THR A 300 43.78 9.81 43.42
CA THR A 300 45.06 10.22 44.05
C THR A 300 46.21 9.56 43.28
N ASP A 301 47.06 10.30 42.58
CA ASP A 301 48.27 10.96 43.07
C ASP A 301 49.43 9.98 43.35
N LYS A 302 50.41 9.92 42.42
CA LYS A 302 51.87 10.03 42.68
C LYS A 302 52.75 9.49 41.54
N LYS A 303 53.58 10.40 41.03
CA LYS A 303 55.02 10.28 40.67
C LYS A 303 55.67 8.90 40.77
N GLU A 304 56.43 8.53 39.73
CA GLU A 304 57.89 8.26 39.68
C GLU A 304 58.19 7.51 38.36
N GLU A 305 58.85 8.17 37.40
CA GLU A 305 60.30 8.07 37.13
C GLU A 305 60.71 6.82 36.33
N ALA A 306 61.40 7.10 35.21
CA ALA A 306 62.38 6.27 34.49
C ALA A 306 61.85 4.94 33.90
N GLU A 307 62.23 4.50 32.70
CA GLU A 307 63.36 4.77 31.83
C GLU A 307 62.98 4.32 30.40
#